data_AF-A0A2S9YZV4-F1
#
_entry.id   AF-A0A2S9YZV4-F1
#
_cell.length_a   1.000
_cell.length_b   1.000
_cell.length_c   1.000
_cell.angle_alpha   90.00
_cell.angle_beta   90.00
_cell.angle_gamma   90.00
#
_symmetry.space_group_name_H-M   'P 1'
#
loop_
_entity.id
_entity.type
_entity.pdbx_description
1 polymer ?
#
loop_
_entity_poly.entity_id
_entity_poly.type
_entity_poly.pdbx_seq_one_letter_code
_entity_poly.pdbx_strand_id
1 'polypeptide(L)' 'MELLQENAHLVYQAGEEVAQKARALTSLPVEVENGTNTSGRPVSVVRIPHPGGLASQAKHGTLTRAAAQCGLDVKRY' A
#
# COMPACT_ATOMS: atom_id res chain seq x y z
N MET A 1 -19.10 -16.09 4.43
CA MET A 1 -17.67 -15.73 4.54
C MET A 1 -16.87 -16.03 3.26
N GLU A 2 -17.32 -16.92 2.36
CA GLU A 2 -16.65 -17.20 1.08
C GLU A 2 -16.53 -15.98 0.13
N LEU A 3 -17.54 -15.11 0.05
CA LEU A 3 -17.53 -13.96 -0.86
C LEU A 3 -16.41 -12.93 -0.59
N LEU A 4 -15.89 -12.86 0.63
CA LEU A 4 -14.82 -11.92 1.00
C LEU A 4 -13.43 -12.43 0.58
N GLN A 5 -13.26 -13.74 0.45
CA GLN A 5 -12.02 -14.34 -0.05
C GLN A 5 -11.94 -14.26 -1.57
N GLU A 6 -13.08 -14.36 -2.25
CA GLU A 6 -13.16 -14.36 -3.72
C GLU A 6 -12.47 -13.13 -4.34
N ASN A 7 -12.60 -11.96 -3.71
CA ASN A 7 -12.03 -10.71 -4.20
C ASN A 7 -10.71 -10.30 -3.52
N ALA A 8 -10.12 -11.15 -2.67
CA ALA A 8 -8.87 -10.82 -1.99
C ALA A 8 -7.72 -10.54 -2.98
N HIS A 9 -7.72 -11.24 -4.12
CA HIS A 9 -6.74 -11.05 -5.18
C HIS A 9 -6.75 -9.61 -5.74
N LEU A 10 -7.92 -8.96 -5.87
CA LEU A 10 -8.02 -7.57 -6.33
C LEU A 10 -7.37 -6.59 -5.34
N VAL A 11 -7.52 -6.84 -4.04
CA VAL A 11 -6.89 -6.02 -3.00
C VAL A 11 -5.36 -6.16 -3.05
N TYR A 12 -4.87 -7.38 -3.25
CA TYR A 12 -3.43 -7.64 -3.32
C TYR A 12 -2.81 -7.06 -4.59
N GLN A 13 -3.53 -7.14 -5.72
CA GLN A 13 -3.12 -6.48 -6.97
C GLN A 13 -3.04 -4.95 -6.79
N ALA A 14 -4.05 -4.34 -6.19
CA ALA A 14 -4.03 -2.90 -5.89
C ALA A 14 -2.83 -2.52 -5.01
N GLY A 15 -2.48 -3.35 -4.02
CA GLY A 15 -1.28 -3.16 -3.20
C GLY A 15 0.02 -3.18 -3.99
N GLU A 16 0.18 -4.13 -4.92
CA GLU A 16 1.34 -4.20 -5.81
C GLU A 16 1.43 -3.01 -6.78
N GLU A 17 0.30 -2.55 -7.31
CA GLU A 17 0.27 -1.35 -8.15
C GLU A 17 0.75 -0.12 -7.37
N VAL A 18 0.25 0.07 -6.15
CA VAL A 18 0.71 1.14 -5.26
C VAL A 18 2.20 1.01 -4.97
N ALA A 19 2.70 -0.20 -4.71
CA ALA A 19 4.11 -0.44 -4.49
C ALA A 19 4.96 -0.12 -5.72
N GLN A 20 4.50 -0.46 -6.92
CA GLN A 20 5.17 -0.13 -8.17
C GLN A 20 5.28 1.39 -8.36
N LYS A 21 4.20 2.13 -8.10
CA LYS A 21 4.22 3.60 -8.14
C LYS A 21 5.15 4.17 -7.07
N ALA A 22 5.12 3.64 -5.85
CA ALA A 22 6.01 4.08 -4.78
C ALA A 22 7.48 3.86 -5.12
N ARG A 23 7.84 2.70 -5.69
CA ARG A 23 9.22 2.39 -6.16
C ARG A 23 9.71 3.37 -7.23
N ALA A 24 8.81 3.95 -8.02
CA ALA A 24 9.17 4.99 -9.00
C ALA A 24 9.38 6.37 -8.36
N LEU A 25 8.90 6.59 -7.14
CA LEU A 25 8.96 7.88 -6.43
C LEU A 25 10.09 7.96 -5.40
N THR A 26 10.72 6.83 -5.06
CA THR A 26 11.80 6.77 -4.06
C THR A 26 12.83 5.71 -4.40
N SER A 27 14.09 5.95 -4.04
CA SER A 27 15.16 4.95 -4.11
C SER A 27 15.20 4.03 -2.87
N LEU A 28 14.32 4.26 -1.89
CA LEU A 28 14.21 3.45 -0.69
C LEU A 28 13.49 2.13 -0.99
N PRO A 29 13.77 1.04 -0.25
CA PRO A 29 13.06 -0.22 -0.42
C PRO A 29 11.56 -0.05 -0.17
N VAL A 30 10.74 -0.75 -0.96
CA VAL A 30 9.29 -0.80 -0.80
C VAL A 30 8.85 -2.26 -0.78
N GLU A 31 8.18 -2.64 0.30
CA GLU A 31 7.65 -3.98 0.54
C GLU A 31 6.13 -3.99 0.53
N VAL A 32 5.57 -5.14 0.17
CA VAL A 32 4.14 -5.44 0.19
C VAL A 32 3.92 -6.66 1.08
N GLU A 33 2.98 -6.56 2.01
CA GLU A 33 2.55 -7.65 2.87
C GLU A 33 1.04 -7.83 2.73
N ASN A 34 0.62 -8.99 2.23
CA ASN A 34 -0.78 -9.35 2.03
C ASN A 34 -1.29 -10.16 3.22
N GLY A 35 -2.52 -9.91 3.62
CA GLY A 35 -3.14 -10.68 4.71
C GLY A 35 -4.59 -10.33 4.93
N THR A 36 -5.09 -10.70 6.11
CA THR A 36 -6.43 -10.34 6.57
C THR A 36 -6.33 -9.53 7.86
N ASN A 37 -7.21 -8.54 8.02
CA ASN A 37 -7.28 -7.79 9.27
C ASN A 37 -8.02 -8.59 10.36
N THR A 38 -8.11 -8.02 11.57
CA THR A 38 -8.78 -8.65 12.73
C THR A 38 -10.27 -8.97 12.50
N SER A 39 -10.90 -8.34 11.51
CA SER A 39 -12.28 -8.60 11.11
C SER A 39 -12.40 -9.56 9.92
N GLY A 40 -11.30 -10.20 9.49
CA GLY A 40 -11.25 -11.15 8.38
C GLY A 40 -11.31 -10.50 6.99
N ARG A 41 -11.13 -9.18 6.87
CA ARG A 41 -11.14 -8.48 5.57
C ARG A 41 -9.75 -8.55 4.92
N PRO A 42 -9.66 -8.82 3.61
CA PRO A 42 -8.38 -8.78 2.90
C PRO A 42 -7.78 -7.37 2.94
N VAL A 43 -6.48 -7.30 3.19
CA VAL A 43 -5.70 -6.06 3.23
C VAL A 43 -4.35 -6.30 2.56
N SER A 44 -3.83 -5.25 1.90
CA SER A 44 -2.45 -5.21 1.41
C SER A 44 -1.74 -4.03 2.05
N VAL A 45 -0.65 -4.30 2.76
CA VAL A 45 0.15 -3.31 3.49
C VAL A 45 1.38 -2.99 2.66
N VAL A 46 1.45 -1.76 2.16
CA VAL A 46 2.63 -1.24 1.45
C VAL A 46 3.45 -0.40 2.42
N ARG A 47 4.73 -0.74 2.58
CA ARG A 47 5.63 -0.06 3.54
C ARG A 47 7.00 0.25 2.96
N ILE A 48 7.64 1.27 3.51
CA ILE A 48 9.04 1.61 3.26
C ILE A 48 9.83 1.21 4.51
N PRO A 49 10.41 -0.01 4.58
CA PRO A 49 11.10 -0.53 5.76
C PRO A 49 12.52 0.05 5.90
N HIS A 50 12.62 1.37 5.86
CA HIS A 50 13.89 2.10 5.96
C HIS A 50 13.69 3.34 6.85
N PRO A 51 14.66 3.72 7.70
CA PRO A 51 14.52 4.92 8.56
C PRO A 51 14.20 6.19 7.76
N GLY A 52 14.81 6.32 6.58
CA GLY A 52 14.52 7.42 5.64
C GLY A 52 13.09 7.40 5.06
N GLY A 53 12.34 6.30 5.23
CA GLY A 53 10.96 6.17 4.77
C GLY A 53 10.02 7.16 5.46
N LEU A 54 10.25 7.41 6.76
CA LEU A 54 9.53 8.45 7.51
C LEU A 54 9.77 9.83 6.90
N ALA A 55 11.03 10.17 6.61
CA ALA A 55 11.38 11.45 5.99
C ALA A 55 10.83 11.58 4.56
N SER A 56 10.91 10.50 3.77
CA SER A 56 10.36 10.42 2.41
C SER A 56 8.85 10.66 2.41
N GLN A 57 8.12 9.96 3.29
CA GLN A 57 6.68 10.13 3.45
C GLN A 57 6.33 11.53 3.97
N ALA A 58 7.05 12.07 4.96
CA ALA A 58 6.75 13.39 5.52
C ALA A 58 7.00 14.53 4.52
N LYS A 59 8.09 14.47 3.74
CA LYS A 59 8.47 15.55 2.81
C LYS A 59 7.74 15.46 1.47
N HIS A 60 7.51 14.25 0.98
CA HIS A 60 7.04 14.04 -0.39
C HIS A 60 5.68 13.33 -0.45
N GLY A 61 5.18 12.81 0.67
CA GLY A 61 3.95 12.02 0.69
C GLY A 61 4.05 10.77 -0.18
N THR A 62 5.22 10.14 -0.26
CA THR A 62 5.54 9.06 -1.22
C THR A 62 4.44 8.01 -1.38
N LEU A 63 3.97 7.42 -0.27
CA LEU A 63 2.91 6.41 -0.29
C LEU A 63 1.54 7.01 -0.60
N THR A 64 1.28 8.22 -0.10
CA THR A 64 0.02 8.95 -0.37
C THR A 64 -0.11 9.31 -1.85
N ARG A 65 0.98 9.78 -2.47
CA ARG A 65 1.04 10.07 -3.91
C ARG A 65 0.93 8.81 -4.74
N ALA A 66 1.61 7.74 -4.35
CA ALA A 66 1.50 6.45 -5.03
C ALA A 66 0.06 5.93 -5.02
N ALA A 67 -0.61 5.96 -3.85
CA ALA A 67 -2.02 5.57 -3.74
C ALA A 67 -2.95 6.44 -4.60
N ALA A 68 -2.75 7.77 -4.60
CA ALA A 68 -3.52 8.68 -5.45
C ALA A 68 -3.30 8.42 -6.95
N GLN A 69 -2.10 8.04 -7.38
CA GLN A 69 -1.82 7.66 -8.78
C GLN A 69 -2.52 6.37 -9.21
N CYS A 70 -2.92 5.52 -8.26
CA CYS A 70 -3.76 4.35 -8.49
C CYS A 70 -5.26 4.66 -8.39
N GLY A 71 -5.65 5.93 -8.20
CA GLY A 71 -7.06 6.32 -8.06
C GLY A 71 -7.67 5.96 -6.71
N LEU A 72 -6.85 5.67 -5.69
CA LEU A 72 -7.33 5.32 -4.35
C LEU A 72 -7.58 6.56 -3.50
N ASP A 73 -8.66 6.55 -2.73
CA ASP A 73 -8.93 7.56 -1.71
C ASP A 73 -8.01 7.36 -0.49
N VAL A 74 -7.27 8.40 -0.13
CA VAL A 74 -6.38 8.36 1.03
C VAL A 74 -7.05 9.03 2.23
N LYS A 75 -7.23 8.26 3.31
CA LYS A 75 -7.73 8.77 4.59
C LYS A 75 -6.61 8.75 5.63
N ARG A 76 -6.49 9.86 6.37
CA ARG A 76 -5.71 9.90 7.61
C ARG A 76 -6.55 9.33 8.74
N TYR A 77 -5.98 8.39 9.49
CA TYR A 77 -6.53 7.94 10.78
C TYR A 77 -5.93 8.79 11.90
#